data_AF-X1JCH0-F1
#
_entry.id   AF-X1JCH0-F1
#
_cell.length_a   1.000
_cell.length_b   1.000
_cell.length_c   1.000
_cell.angle_alpha   90.00
_cell.angle_beta   90.00
_cell.angle_gamma   90.00
#
_symmetry.space_group_name_H-M   'P 1'
#
loop_
_entity.id
_entity.type
_entity.pdbx_description
1 polymer ?
#
loop_
_entity_poly.entity_id
_entity_poly.type
_entity_poly.pdbx_seq_one_letter_code
_entity_poly.pdbx_strand_id
1 'polypeptide(L)'
;QKGINSFPFQEKDISYPFSDEFQSGKTFNNPGILAMANAGPNTNGSQFFITHVPTPHLNNKHTIFGAIIGSEDQRIVDSIQKGDNIQKIEIL
;
A
#
# COMPACT_ATOMS: atom_id res chain seq x y z
N GLN A 1 1.15 -26.20 11.44
CA GLN A 1 -0.13 -25.71 10.88
C GLN A 1 0.22 -24.86 9.67
N LYS A 2 -0.02 -25.40 8.46
CA LYS A 2 0.25 -24.77 7.15
C LYS A 2 -0.70 -23.58 7.01
N GLY A 3 -0.22 -22.35 6.81
CA GLY A 3 0.36 -21.90 5.55
C GLY A 3 -0.75 -21.17 4.81
N ILE A 4 -0.82 -19.86 4.98
CA ILE A 4 -1.81 -18.99 4.32
C ILE A 4 -1.78 -19.23 2.81
N ASN A 5 -2.92 -19.54 2.21
CA ASN A 5 -3.03 -19.77 0.77
C ASN A 5 -2.84 -18.43 0.06
N SER A 6 -1.71 -18.30 -0.64
CA SER A 6 -1.45 -17.23 -1.60
C SER A 6 -2.38 -17.45 -2.81
N PHE A 7 -3.27 -16.50 -3.11
CA PHE A 7 -4.02 -16.50 -4.37
C PHE A 7 -3.08 -16.00 -5.48
N PRO A 8 -2.82 -16.78 -6.54
CA PRO A 8 -1.87 -16.38 -7.57
C PRO A 8 -2.46 -15.29 -8.47
N PHE A 9 -1.84 -14.11 -8.50
CA PHE A 9 -2.01 -13.13 -9.56
C PHE A 9 -0.98 -13.46 -10.65
N GLN A 10 -1.46 -13.97 -11.80
CA GLN A 10 -0.69 -14.25 -13.02
C GLN A 10 0.55 -15.14 -12.84
N GLU A 11 0.37 -16.47 -12.72
CA GLU A 11 1.39 -17.54 -12.93
C GLU A 11 2.82 -17.28 -12.42
N LYS A 12 2.98 -16.44 -11.39
CA LYS A 12 4.25 -16.17 -10.75
C LYS A 12 4.08 -16.65 -9.32
N ASP A 13 4.83 -17.67 -8.95
CA ASP A 13 4.93 -18.07 -7.55
C ASP A 13 5.43 -16.86 -6.75
N ILE A 14 4.51 -16.16 -6.09
CA ILE A 14 4.84 -15.03 -5.20
C ILE A 14 5.41 -15.65 -3.93
N SER A 15 6.73 -15.83 -3.92
CA SER A 15 7.48 -16.09 -2.69
C SER A 15 7.51 -14.79 -1.87
N TYR A 16 6.81 -14.78 -0.74
CA TYR A 16 7.00 -13.72 0.26
C TYR A 16 8.40 -13.85 0.89
N PRO A 17 9.16 -12.75 1.04
CA PRO A 17 8.87 -11.36 0.67
C PRO A 17 9.36 -10.97 -0.75
N PHE A 18 8.73 -9.95 -1.36
CA PHE A 18 9.10 -9.43 -2.68
C PHE A 18 9.86 -8.10 -2.61
N SER A 19 10.66 -7.82 -3.65
CA SER A 19 11.55 -6.65 -3.71
C SER A 19 10.80 -5.33 -3.82
N ASP A 20 11.38 -4.26 -3.29
CA ASP A 20 10.84 -2.90 -3.47
C ASP A 20 10.90 -2.48 -4.95
N GLU A 21 9.78 -2.04 -5.52
CA GLU A 21 9.71 -1.45 -6.86
C GLU A 21 9.64 0.07 -6.74
N PHE A 22 10.73 0.77 -7.08
CA PHE A 22 10.76 2.23 -7.15
C PHE A 22 10.61 2.67 -8.61
N GLN A 23 9.40 3.02 -9.02
CA GLN A 23 9.16 3.59 -10.35
C GLN A 23 9.55 5.07 -10.35
N SER A 24 10.33 5.51 -11.35
CA SER A 24 10.72 6.92 -11.46
C SER A 24 9.47 7.80 -11.64
N GLY A 25 9.40 8.89 -10.88
CA GLY A 25 8.32 9.88 -10.97
C GLY A 25 7.18 9.73 -9.97
N LYS A 26 7.06 8.60 -9.25
CA LYS A 26 6.08 8.47 -8.16
C LYS A 26 6.68 8.99 -6.85
N THR A 27 6.04 9.99 -6.26
CA THR A 27 6.48 10.61 -5.00
C THR A 27 5.31 10.86 -4.06
N PHE A 28 5.59 10.91 -2.77
CA PHE A 28 4.64 11.25 -1.71
C PHE A 28 4.47 12.77 -1.59
N ASN A 29 4.12 13.43 -2.70
CA ASN A 29 3.94 14.88 -2.76
C ASN A 29 2.50 15.33 -2.49
N ASN A 30 1.55 14.40 -2.39
CA ASN A 30 0.13 14.65 -2.21
C ASN A 30 -0.44 13.78 -1.07
N PRO A 31 -1.61 14.14 -0.49
CA PRO A 31 -2.41 13.20 0.29
C PRO A 31 -2.98 12.08 -0.60
N GLY A 32 -3.47 11.03 0.03
CA GLY A 32 -4.17 9.93 -0.64
C GLY A 32 -3.26 8.95 -1.37
N ILE A 33 -1.96 8.92 -1.09
CA ILE A 33 -1.03 8.01 -1.78
C ILE A 33 -1.07 6.64 -1.12
N LEU A 34 -1.38 5.59 -1.90
CA LEU A 34 -1.42 4.20 -1.47
C LEU A 34 -0.07 3.52 -1.75
N ALA A 35 0.54 2.97 -0.71
CA ALA A 35 1.86 2.37 -0.77
C ALA A 35 2.03 1.16 0.16
N MET A 36 3.02 0.31 -0.16
CA MET A 36 3.36 -0.87 0.62
C MET A 36 4.15 -0.49 1.88
N ALA A 37 3.75 -1.04 3.02
CA ALA A 37 4.56 -0.97 4.23
C ALA A 37 5.64 -2.07 4.18
N ASN A 38 6.84 -1.73 4.64
CA ASN A 38 7.96 -2.65 4.81
C ASN A 38 8.56 -2.51 6.21
N ALA A 39 9.26 -3.55 6.65
CA ALA A 39 10.04 -3.59 7.89
C ALA A 39 11.56 -3.46 7.61
N GLY A 40 11.93 -2.90 6.46
CA GLY A 40 13.29 -2.88 5.90
C GLY A 40 13.30 -3.33 4.43
N PRO A 41 14.43 -3.17 3.72
CA PRO A 41 14.52 -3.52 2.29
C PRO A 41 14.04 -4.95 2.02
N ASN A 42 13.19 -5.13 1.01
CA ASN A 42 12.69 -6.44 0.56
C ASN A 42 11.90 -7.23 1.63
N THR A 43 11.15 -6.56 2.50
CA THR A 43 10.25 -7.21 3.48
C THR A 43 8.78 -6.90 3.25
N ASN A 44 8.43 -6.58 1.99
CA ASN A 44 7.04 -6.30 1.64
C ASN A 44 6.16 -7.55 1.85
N GLY A 45 5.20 -7.42 2.75
CA GLY A 45 4.17 -8.43 3.03
C GLY A 45 2.84 -8.04 2.40
N SER A 46 1.77 -8.08 3.18
CA SER A 46 0.43 -7.62 2.80
C SER A 46 0.04 -6.27 3.43
N GLN A 47 0.90 -5.69 4.26
CA GLN A 47 0.61 -4.41 4.91
C GLN A 47 0.78 -3.25 3.91
N PHE A 48 -0.20 -2.37 3.88
CA PHE A 48 -0.20 -1.16 3.08
C PHE A 48 -0.64 0.03 3.93
N PHE A 49 -0.41 1.24 3.43
CA PHE A 49 -0.89 2.48 4.04
C PHE A 49 -1.36 3.47 2.99
N ILE A 50 -2.22 4.39 3.40
CA ILE A 50 -2.68 5.54 2.62
C ILE A 50 -2.23 6.79 3.35
N THR A 51 -1.62 7.76 2.66
CA THR A 51 -1.20 9.01 3.28
C THR A 51 -2.39 9.97 3.47
N HIS A 52 -2.43 10.66 4.61
CA HIS A 52 -3.42 11.73 4.84
C HIS A 52 -2.86 13.10 4.43
N VAL A 53 -1.54 13.22 4.30
CA VAL A 53 -0.80 14.44 3.96
C VAL A 53 0.40 14.10 3.07
N PRO A 54 1.00 15.08 2.37
CA PRO A 54 2.29 14.88 1.71
C PRO A 54 3.36 14.39 2.68
N THR A 55 4.06 13.30 2.35
CA THR A 55 5.12 12.70 3.17
C THR A 55 6.41 12.45 2.38
N PRO A 56 7.14 13.51 1.94
CA PRO A 56 8.31 13.36 1.06
C PRO A 56 9.44 12.51 1.64
N HIS A 57 9.51 12.37 2.97
CA HIS A 57 10.51 11.56 3.66
C HIS A 57 10.35 10.04 3.44
N LEU A 58 9.22 9.60 2.87
CA LEU A 58 8.91 8.22 2.47
C LEU A 58 9.31 7.92 1.01
N ASN A 59 9.71 8.94 0.24
CA ASN A 59 10.18 8.76 -1.14
C ASN A 59 11.34 7.76 -1.19
N ASN A 60 11.31 6.84 -2.16
CA ASN A 60 12.30 5.78 -2.34
C ASN A 60 12.48 4.83 -1.14
N LYS A 61 11.51 4.81 -0.20
CA LYS A 61 11.46 3.86 0.92
C LYS A 61 10.28 2.91 0.87
N HIS A 62 9.21 3.31 0.18
CA HIS A 62 7.99 2.54 0.04
C HIS A 62 7.55 2.52 -1.42
N THR A 63 7.10 1.37 -1.90
CA THR A 63 6.55 1.22 -3.25
C THR A 63 5.17 1.85 -3.34
N ILE A 64 5.02 2.87 -4.19
CA ILE A 64 3.73 3.51 -4.49
C ILE A 64 3.05 2.74 -5.62
N PHE A 65 1.86 2.21 -5.33
CA PHE A 65 1.08 1.43 -6.30
C PHE A 65 -0.33 1.96 -6.56
N GLY A 66 -0.76 3.03 -5.88
CA GLY A 66 -2.03 3.69 -6.18
C GLY A 66 -2.16 5.08 -5.56
N ALA A 67 -3.26 5.75 -5.86
CA ALA A 67 -3.67 6.99 -5.22
C ALA A 67 -5.20 7.08 -5.17
N ILE A 68 -5.73 7.79 -4.18
CA ILE A 68 -7.15 8.13 -4.08
C ILE A 68 -7.51 9.10 -5.22
N ILE A 69 -8.64 8.85 -5.88
CA ILE A 69 -9.03 9.55 -7.12
C ILE A 69 -9.83 10.83 -6.82
N GLY A 70 -10.78 10.77 -5.88
CA GLY A 70 -11.71 11.85 -5.59
C GLY A 70 -11.46 12.55 -4.24
N SER A 71 -11.87 13.83 -4.16
CA SER A 71 -11.87 14.57 -2.90
C SER A 71 -12.90 14.05 -1.90
N GLU A 72 -14.01 13.47 -2.36
CA GLU A 72 -14.98 12.76 -1.50
C GLU A 72 -14.34 11.51 -0.87
N ASP A 73 -13.65 10.70 -1.68
CA ASP A 73 -12.93 9.52 -1.20
C ASP A 73 -11.81 9.91 -0.21
N GLN A 74 -11.11 11.02 -0.48
CA GLN A 74 -10.09 11.53 0.43
C GLN A 74 -10.68 11.91 1.79
N ARG A 75 -11.88 12.52 1.84
CA ARG A 75 -12.56 12.81 3.10
C ARG A 75 -12.91 11.56 3.89
N ILE A 76 -13.26 10.46 3.21
CA ILE A 76 -13.49 9.17 3.87
C ILE A 76 -12.19 8.69 4.50
N VAL A 77 -11.09 8.70 3.75
CA VAL A 77 -9.75 8.35 4.28
C VAL A 77 -9.38 9.20 5.48
N ASP A 78 -9.56 10.52 5.40
CA ASP A 78 -9.23 11.45 6.48
C ASP A 78 -10.08 11.25 7.73
N SER A 79 -11.28 10.65 7.58
CA SER A 79 -12.18 10.33 8.70
C SER A 79 -11.83 9.05 9.44
N ILE A 80 -10.96 8.19 8.87
CA ILE A 80 -10.56 6.92 9.47
C ILE A 80 -9.81 7.17 10.77
N GLN A 81 -10.16 6.42 11.82
CA GLN A 81 -9.56 6.51 13.14
C GLN A 81 -8.84 5.22 13.53
N LYS A 82 -7.92 5.35 14.49
CA LYS A 82 -7.23 4.20 15.05
C LYS A 82 -8.24 3.24 15.67
N GLY A 83 -8.24 1.99 15.20
CA GLY A 83 -9.13 0.93 15.68
C GLY A 83 -10.26 0.60 14.70
N ASP A 84 -10.40 1.36 13.61
CA ASP A 84 -11.33 1.02 12.54
C ASP A 84 -10.95 -0.32 11.90
N ASN A 85 -11.97 -1.15 11.66
CA ASN A 85 -11.81 -2.48 11.10
C ASN A 85 -12.13 -2.47 9.62
N ILE A 86 -11.20 -2.96 8.80
CA ILE A 86 -11.45 -3.21 7.38
C ILE A 86 -12.49 -4.34 7.26
N GLN A 87 -13.66 -4.03 6.73
CA GLN A 87 -14.74 -5.01 6.56
C GLN A 87 -14.55 -5.87 5.31
N LYS A 88 -14.10 -5.26 4.20
CA LYS A 88 -13.96 -5.92 2.90
C LYS A 88 -12.95 -5.16 2.05
N ILE A 89 -12.16 -5.89 1.27
CA ILE A 89 -11.31 -5.36 0.19
C ILE A 89 -11.66 -6.14 -1.09
N GLU A 90 -11.90 -5.43 -2.19
CA GLU A 90 -12.22 -6.01 -3.49
C GLU A 90 -11.46 -5.23 -4.57
N ILE A 91 -10.92 -5.95 -5.55
CA ILE A 91 -10.28 -5.39 -6.75
C ILE A 91 -11.17 -5.81 -7.92
N LEU A 92 -11.65 -4.82 -8.69
CA LEU A 92 -12.56 -5.02 -9.83
C LEU A 92 -11.80 -5.15 -11.15
#